data_AF-A0A133NN89-F1
#
_entry.id   AF-A0A133NN89-F1
#
_cell.length_a   1.000
_cell.length_b   1.000
_cell.length_c   1.000
_cell.angle_alpha   90.00
_cell.angle_beta   90.00
_cell.angle_gamma   90.00
#
_symmetry.space_group_name_H-M   'P 1'
#
loop_
_entity.id
_entity.type
_entity.pdbx_description
1 polymer ?
#
loop_
_entity_poly.entity_id
_entity_poly.type
_entity_poly.pdbx_seq_one_letter_code
_entity_poly.pdbx_strand_id
1 'polypeptide(L)'
;MKNNKNIIDAIINIVKNPIVELKEYSISHNRANSMGEALEEYVKDIFSGTLFETDKNKRMEIISEVFSYLGNTNNPPDSILRDGDAIEVKKIENKSSSLALNSSYPKAKLYSNSSMITDACRNCEEWKEKDIIYAIGTCEKNKLTSLIFVYGEDYAAENKIYENVKNKIKFGIETINGLEFSETNEIGRVNRVDPLGITYFRIRGMWGIENPIKVFDYIYERDNTKQFNFMALINDDKYNSFFNREELENLEKENKYLEIRNVKIKNPNNPAQLRSAKLITFKI
;
A
#
# COMPACT_ATOMS: atom_id res chain seq x y z
N MET A 1 -15.14 -10.53 20.37
CA MET A 1 -14.25 -10.51 19.19
C MET A 1 -12.95 -9.88 19.64
N LYS A 2 -11.79 -10.48 19.36
CA LYS A 2 -10.50 -9.82 19.64
C LYS A 2 -10.48 -8.53 18.82
N ASN A 3 -10.21 -7.39 19.46
CA ASN A 3 -10.07 -6.10 18.78
C ASN A 3 -8.77 -6.12 17.97
N ASN A 4 -8.85 -6.63 16.74
CA ASN A 4 -7.71 -6.66 15.83
C ASN A 4 -7.41 -5.25 15.32
N LYS A 5 -6.11 -4.95 15.16
CA LYS A 5 -5.62 -3.66 14.70
C LYS A 5 -6.07 -3.37 13.28
N ASN A 6 -6.36 -2.10 13.00
CA ASN A 6 -6.82 -1.65 11.70
C ASN A 6 -6.29 -0.24 11.35
N ILE A 7 -6.73 0.30 10.20
CA ILE A 7 -6.31 1.61 9.72
C ILE A 7 -6.63 2.77 10.69
N ILE A 8 -7.71 2.66 11.46
CA ILE A 8 -8.11 3.69 12.44
C ILE A 8 -7.08 3.77 13.58
N ASP A 9 -6.56 2.64 14.06
CA ASP A 9 -5.47 2.62 15.04
C ASP A 9 -4.24 3.37 14.51
N ALA A 10 -3.86 3.11 13.25
CA ALA A 10 -2.73 3.76 12.61
C ALA A 10 -2.93 5.28 12.47
N ILE A 11 -4.12 5.72 12.06
CA ILE A 11 -4.47 7.14 11.96
C ILE A 11 -4.36 7.81 13.34
N ILE A 12 -4.93 7.21 14.38
CA ILE A 12 -4.87 7.72 15.74
C ILE A 12 -3.41 7.86 16.21
N ASN A 13 -2.58 6.86 15.92
CA ASN A 13 -1.16 6.89 16.27
C ASN A 13 -0.39 7.99 15.53
N ILE A 14 -0.69 8.23 14.24
CA ILE A 14 -0.11 9.34 13.47
C ILE A 14 -0.51 10.69 14.09
N VAL A 15 -1.79 10.88 14.39
CA VAL A 15 -2.31 12.16 14.89
C VAL A 15 -1.79 12.47 16.29
N LYS A 16 -1.72 11.47 17.17
CA LYS A 16 -1.19 11.63 18.53
C LYS A 16 0.32 11.82 18.54
N ASN A 17 1.05 11.17 17.62
CA ASN A 17 2.50 11.08 17.64
C ASN A 17 3.11 11.24 16.22
N PRO A 18 2.99 12.42 15.60
CA PRO A 18 3.48 12.61 14.24
C PRO A 18 5.01 12.58 14.18
N ILE A 19 5.56 11.70 13.34
CA ILE A 19 7.01 11.56 13.13
C ILE A 19 7.34 11.97 11.70
N VAL A 20 8.03 13.10 11.56
CA VAL A 20 8.39 13.70 10.26
C VAL A 20 9.84 13.34 9.89
N GLU A 21 10.73 13.19 10.87
CA GLU A 21 12.15 12.87 10.68
C GLU A 21 12.39 11.35 10.63
N LEU A 22 11.93 10.69 9.56
CA LEU A 22 11.99 9.23 9.43
C LEU A 22 13.40 8.63 9.55
N LYS A 23 14.42 9.34 9.06
CA LYS A 23 15.80 8.83 9.13
C LYS A 23 16.33 8.84 10.56
N GLU A 24 16.09 9.93 11.30
CA GLU A 24 16.51 10.02 12.71
C GLU A 24 15.75 9.01 13.56
N TYR A 25 14.44 8.88 13.31
CA TYR A 25 13.59 7.84 13.89
C TYR A 25 14.14 6.44 13.64
N SER A 26 14.52 6.11 12.41
CA SER A 26 15.06 4.79 12.08
C SER A 26 16.44 4.55 12.70
N ILE A 27 17.36 5.51 12.60
CA ILE A 27 18.73 5.39 13.10
C ILE A 27 18.75 5.25 14.63
N SER A 28 18.00 6.11 15.35
CA SER A 28 17.92 6.06 16.81
C SER A 28 17.46 4.70 17.34
N HIS A 29 16.68 3.97 16.55
CA HIS A 29 16.19 2.65 16.90
C HIS A 29 16.93 1.49 16.19
N ASN A 30 17.96 1.80 15.38
CA ASN A 30 18.70 0.85 14.54
C ASN A 30 17.75 -0.04 13.69
N ARG A 31 16.79 0.58 12.99
CA ARG A 31 15.68 -0.10 12.32
C ARG A 31 15.86 -0.32 10.80
N ALA A 32 16.52 0.60 10.09
CA ALA A 32 16.61 0.52 8.62
C ALA A 32 17.89 1.15 8.05
N ASN A 33 18.28 0.68 6.85
CA ASN A 33 19.44 1.17 6.11
C ASN A 33 19.06 2.04 4.91
N SER A 34 17.79 2.00 4.47
CA SER A 34 17.26 2.86 3.41
C SER A 34 16.02 3.64 3.84
N MET A 35 15.68 4.71 3.10
CA MET A 35 14.44 5.48 3.36
C MET A 35 13.16 4.70 3.05
N GLY A 36 13.22 3.70 2.17
CA GLY A 36 12.08 2.82 1.88
C GLY A 36 11.80 1.92 3.08
N GLU A 37 12.83 1.21 3.54
CA GLU A 37 12.77 0.38 4.76
C GLU A 37 12.36 1.20 6.00
N ALA A 38 12.86 2.43 6.14
CA ALA A 38 12.48 3.30 7.26
C ALA A 38 10.98 3.65 7.23
N LEU A 39 10.40 3.84 6.05
CA LEU A 39 8.97 4.06 5.89
C LEU A 39 8.17 2.79 6.21
N GLU A 40 8.63 1.62 5.76
CA GLU A 40 8.00 0.34 6.09
C GLU A 40 7.99 0.06 7.60
N GLU A 41 9.11 0.28 8.29
CA GLU A 41 9.19 0.12 9.75
C GLU A 41 8.30 1.13 10.47
N TYR A 42 8.26 2.39 10.01
CA TYR A 42 7.34 3.39 10.56
C TYR A 42 5.88 2.98 10.37
N VAL A 43 5.51 2.47 9.19
CA VAL A 43 4.16 1.95 8.93
C VAL A 43 3.84 0.77 9.85
N LYS A 44 4.75 -0.19 10.04
CA LYS A 44 4.54 -1.26 11.03
C LYS A 44 4.28 -0.69 12.42
N ASP A 45 5.13 0.24 12.87
CA ASP A 45 5.06 0.84 14.21
C ASP A 45 3.78 1.63 14.49
N ILE A 46 3.24 2.37 13.51
CA ILE A 46 1.95 3.06 13.68
C ILE A 46 0.76 2.08 13.70
N PHE A 47 0.82 0.95 12.99
CA PHE A 47 -0.24 -0.05 13.05
C PHE A 47 -0.18 -0.90 14.32
N SER A 48 1.02 -1.20 14.84
CA SER A 48 1.22 -1.95 16.09
C SER A 48 1.21 -1.08 17.36
N GLY A 49 1.32 0.24 17.23
CA GLY A 49 1.41 1.14 18.38
C GLY A 49 2.77 1.09 19.09
N THR A 50 3.84 0.76 18.36
CA THR A 50 5.20 0.57 18.89
C THR A 50 6.17 1.70 18.56
N LEU A 51 5.64 2.88 18.20
CA LEU A 51 6.44 4.06 17.80
C LEU A 51 7.61 4.35 18.75
N PHE A 52 7.37 4.26 20.06
CA PHE A 52 8.36 4.57 21.12
C PHE A 52 8.85 3.34 21.88
N GLU A 53 8.58 2.13 21.40
CA GLU A 53 9.11 0.92 22.03
C GLU A 53 10.59 0.75 21.65
N THR A 54 11.46 0.90 22.65
CA THR A 54 12.93 0.83 22.48
C THR A 54 13.46 -0.57 22.78
N ASP A 55 12.72 -1.39 23.53
CA ASP A 55 13.05 -2.80 23.71
C ASP A 55 12.69 -3.58 22.45
N LYS A 56 13.74 -4.07 21.76
CA LYS A 56 13.61 -4.81 20.50
C LYS A 56 12.83 -6.11 20.65
N ASN A 57 12.98 -6.82 21.77
CA ASN A 57 12.29 -8.09 21.99
C ASN A 57 10.81 -7.83 22.22
N LYS A 58 10.49 -6.87 23.08
CA LYS A 58 9.10 -6.49 23.35
C LYS A 58 8.39 -5.95 22.10
N ARG A 59 9.07 -5.12 21.30
CA ARG A 59 8.55 -4.68 20.00
C ARG A 59 8.27 -5.86 19.07
N MET A 60 9.20 -6.81 18.97
CA MET A 60 9.05 -7.99 18.12
C MET A 60 7.85 -8.84 18.56
N GLU A 61 7.65 -9.02 19.87
CA GLU A 61 6.49 -9.72 20.43
C GLU A 61 5.18 -9.03 20.02
N ILE A 62 5.06 -7.71 20.23
CA ILE A 62 3.87 -6.95 19.85
C ILE A 62 3.61 -7.03 18.33
N ILE A 63 4.65 -6.87 17.51
CA ILE A 63 4.52 -6.99 16.05
C ILE A 63 4.04 -8.39 15.66
N SER A 64 4.53 -9.45 16.31
CA SER A 64 4.11 -10.82 16.01
C SER A 64 2.65 -11.12 16.38
N GLU A 65 2.13 -10.41 17.38
CA GLU A 65 0.72 -10.48 17.77
C GLU A 65 -0.17 -9.74 16.76
N VAL A 66 0.27 -8.57 16.30
CA VAL A 66 -0.50 -7.68 15.42
C VAL A 66 -0.50 -8.14 13.96
N PHE A 67 0.63 -8.65 13.45
CA PHE A 67 0.78 -9.04 12.06
C PHE A 67 0.78 -10.56 11.91
N SER A 68 0.02 -11.08 10.95
CA SER A 68 0.11 -12.49 10.54
C SER A 68 1.20 -12.72 9.51
N TYR A 69 1.57 -11.71 8.74
CA TYR A 69 2.62 -11.79 7.74
C TYR A 69 3.45 -10.51 7.66
N LEU A 70 4.76 -10.67 7.51
CA LEU A 70 5.70 -9.63 7.13
C LEU A 70 6.37 -10.04 5.82
N GLY A 71 6.30 -9.14 4.83
CA GLY A 71 6.66 -9.38 3.44
C GLY A 71 8.15 -9.40 3.14
N ASN A 72 8.45 -9.49 1.85
CA ASN A 72 9.81 -9.38 1.33
C ASN A 72 9.82 -8.42 0.12
N THR A 73 11.02 -8.02 -0.31
CA THR A 73 11.20 -7.00 -1.37
C THR A 73 10.65 -7.39 -2.74
N ASN A 74 10.39 -8.68 -3.00
CA ASN A 74 10.06 -9.20 -4.33
C ASN A 74 8.58 -9.52 -4.52
N ASN A 75 7.81 -9.65 -3.43
CA ASN A 75 6.44 -10.17 -3.48
C ASN A 75 5.52 -9.35 -2.59
N PRO A 76 4.35 -8.92 -3.11
CA PRO A 76 3.34 -8.30 -2.27
C PRO A 76 2.66 -9.32 -1.35
N PRO A 77 2.02 -8.87 -0.25
CA PRO A 77 2.09 -7.52 0.30
C PRO A 77 3.32 -7.33 1.20
N ASP A 78 3.61 -6.08 1.59
CA ASP A 78 4.68 -5.79 2.55
C ASP A 78 4.33 -6.25 3.97
N SER A 79 3.04 -6.30 4.33
CA SER A 79 2.57 -6.93 5.56
C SER A 79 1.08 -7.27 5.52
N ILE A 80 0.62 -8.12 6.45
CA ILE A 80 -0.79 -8.44 6.69
C ILE A 80 -1.08 -8.33 8.18
N LEU A 81 -2.08 -7.53 8.53
CA LEU A 81 -2.62 -7.48 9.89
C LEU A 81 -3.39 -8.78 10.17
N ARG A 82 -3.21 -9.33 11.37
CA ARG A 82 -3.87 -10.57 11.78
C ARG A 82 -5.39 -10.42 11.72
N ASP A 83 -6.04 -11.32 10.99
CA ASP A 83 -7.46 -11.27 10.63
C ASP A 83 -7.91 -9.90 10.08
N GLY A 84 -7.00 -9.18 9.42
CA GLY A 84 -7.20 -7.81 8.98
C GLY A 84 -6.72 -7.58 7.54
N ASP A 85 -6.46 -6.31 7.24
CA ASP A 85 -6.11 -5.85 5.91
C ASP A 85 -4.63 -6.13 5.57
N ALA A 86 -4.36 -6.30 4.28
CA ALA A 86 -3.01 -6.27 3.74
C ALA A 86 -2.52 -4.82 3.61
N ILE A 87 -1.21 -4.59 3.71
CA ILE A 87 -0.60 -3.27 3.59
C ILE A 87 0.53 -3.34 2.55
N GLU A 88 0.49 -2.42 1.59
CA GLU A 88 1.51 -2.21 0.58
C GLU A 88 2.09 -0.81 0.74
N VAL A 89 3.37 -0.72 1.06
CA VAL A 89 4.09 0.52 1.30
C VAL A 89 4.80 0.95 0.01
N LYS A 90 4.70 2.24 -0.31
CA LYS A 90 5.42 2.83 -1.44
C LYS A 90 6.03 4.17 -1.05
N LYS A 91 7.35 4.28 -1.22
CA LYS A 91 8.08 5.54 -1.07
C LYS A 91 8.20 6.23 -2.44
N ILE A 92 7.81 7.49 -2.49
CA ILE A 92 8.05 8.38 -3.63
C ILE A 92 8.92 9.57 -3.22
N GLU A 93 9.67 10.12 -4.17
CA GLU A 93 10.54 11.28 -3.91
C GLU A 93 9.89 12.60 -4.30
N ASN A 94 9.04 12.59 -5.33
CA ASN A 94 8.36 13.78 -5.82
C ASN A 94 6.87 13.70 -5.50
N LYS A 95 6.30 14.80 -5.01
CA LYS A 95 4.92 14.93 -4.56
C LYS A 95 3.88 14.49 -5.60
N SER A 96 4.20 14.62 -6.90
CA SER A 96 3.28 14.31 -8.00
C SER A 96 3.70 13.12 -8.85
N SER A 97 4.76 12.38 -8.48
CA SER A 97 5.18 11.24 -9.29
C SER A 97 4.17 10.11 -9.23
N SER A 98 3.83 9.54 -10.39
CA SER A 98 3.13 8.27 -10.50
C SER A 98 3.90 7.17 -9.76
N LEU A 99 3.16 6.21 -9.21
CA LEU A 99 3.73 5.06 -8.54
C LEU A 99 4.10 4.00 -9.58
N ALA A 100 5.37 3.63 -9.59
CA ALA A 100 5.84 2.46 -10.32
C ALA A 100 5.54 1.20 -9.50
N LEU A 101 4.79 0.28 -10.11
CA LEU A 101 4.49 -1.04 -9.56
C LEU A 101 5.30 -2.06 -10.34
N ASN A 102 6.47 -2.36 -9.78
CA ASN A 102 7.38 -3.34 -10.36
C ASN A 102 6.80 -4.74 -10.17
N SER A 103 6.86 -5.54 -11.23
CA SER A 103 6.52 -6.96 -11.23
C SER A 103 5.04 -7.29 -10.95
N SER A 104 4.17 -6.35 -10.58
CA SER A 104 2.74 -6.61 -10.40
C SER A 104 1.86 -5.43 -10.81
N TYR A 105 0.63 -5.73 -11.23
CA TYR A 105 -0.40 -4.73 -11.54
C TYR A 105 -1.04 -4.16 -10.26
N PRO A 106 -1.66 -2.95 -10.32
CA PRO A 106 -2.40 -2.38 -9.19
C PRO A 106 -3.52 -3.33 -8.71
N LYS A 107 -3.70 -3.46 -7.40
CA LYS A 107 -4.62 -4.43 -6.80
C LYS A 107 -5.75 -3.73 -6.08
N ALA A 108 -6.98 -4.05 -6.47
CA ALA A 108 -8.14 -3.68 -5.67
C ALA A 108 -8.17 -4.44 -4.33
N LYS A 109 -7.86 -5.74 -4.40
CA LYS A 109 -7.79 -6.67 -3.26
C LYS A 109 -6.63 -7.65 -3.44
N LEU A 110 -6.20 -8.24 -2.32
CA LEU A 110 -5.28 -9.36 -2.30
C LEU A 110 -6.06 -10.68 -2.27
N TYR A 111 -5.59 -11.70 -3.00
CA TYR A 111 -6.24 -13.01 -3.05
C TYR A 111 -5.25 -14.11 -2.70
N SER A 112 -5.69 -15.06 -1.88
CA SER A 112 -4.87 -16.18 -1.41
C SER A 112 -4.60 -17.23 -2.50
N ASN A 113 -5.17 -17.10 -3.69
CA ASN A 113 -4.83 -17.92 -4.86
C ASN A 113 -3.91 -17.22 -5.87
N SER A 114 -3.45 -16.00 -5.56
CA SER A 114 -2.53 -15.26 -6.43
C SER A 114 -1.20 -16.00 -6.61
N SER A 115 -0.68 -16.08 -7.84
CA SER A 115 0.66 -16.61 -8.13
C SER A 115 1.79 -15.62 -7.79
N MET A 116 1.43 -14.39 -7.41
CA MET A 116 2.38 -13.30 -7.14
C MET A 116 2.78 -13.21 -5.66
N ILE A 117 2.06 -13.90 -4.76
CA ILE A 117 2.35 -13.94 -3.32
C ILE A 117 3.19 -15.16 -2.98
N THR A 118 3.95 -15.09 -1.88
CA THR A 118 4.71 -16.23 -1.36
C THR A 118 3.80 -17.25 -0.67
N ASP A 119 4.29 -18.48 -0.50
CA ASP A 119 3.57 -19.49 0.29
C ASP A 119 3.47 -19.12 1.77
N ALA A 120 4.47 -18.41 2.31
CA ALA A 120 4.40 -17.88 3.67
C ALA A 120 3.26 -16.84 3.82
N CYS A 121 3.05 -15.98 2.83
CA CYS A 121 1.91 -15.06 2.80
C CYS A 121 0.59 -15.84 2.66
N ARG A 122 0.55 -16.82 1.75
CA ARG A 122 -0.65 -17.62 1.50
C ARG A 122 -1.13 -18.35 2.75
N ASN A 123 -0.19 -18.92 3.50
CA ASN A 123 -0.43 -19.78 4.65
C ASN A 123 -0.30 -19.04 6.00
N CYS A 124 -0.27 -17.70 6.01
CA CYS A 124 -0.10 -16.93 7.25
C CYS A 124 -1.32 -17.02 8.19
N GLU A 125 -2.49 -17.27 7.63
CA GLU A 125 -3.77 -17.56 8.28
C GLU A 125 -4.75 -18.13 7.25
N GLU A 126 -5.97 -18.47 7.65
CA GLU A 126 -7.02 -18.94 6.73
C GLU A 126 -7.76 -17.74 6.11
N TRP A 127 -7.59 -17.52 4.80
CA TRP A 127 -8.27 -16.43 4.10
C TRP A 127 -8.44 -16.72 2.60
N LYS A 128 -9.43 -16.07 1.99
CA LYS A 128 -9.67 -16.12 0.53
C LYS A 128 -9.26 -14.82 -0.15
N GLU A 129 -9.68 -13.71 0.43
CA GLU A 129 -9.36 -12.37 -0.02
C GLU A 129 -9.15 -11.44 1.18
N LYS A 130 -8.38 -10.38 0.96
CA LYS A 130 -8.14 -9.30 1.92
C LYS A 130 -8.20 -7.97 1.20
N ASP A 131 -8.75 -6.96 1.86
CA ASP A 131 -8.61 -5.59 1.39
C ASP A 131 -7.14 -5.18 1.53
N ILE A 132 -6.69 -4.28 0.65
CA ILE A 132 -5.29 -3.84 0.63
C ILE A 132 -5.23 -2.33 0.84
N ILE A 133 -4.39 -1.89 1.76
CA ILE A 133 -4.11 -0.48 2.04
C ILE A 133 -2.83 -0.11 1.30
N TYR A 134 -2.91 0.88 0.42
CA TYR A 134 -1.72 1.53 -0.13
C TYR A 134 -1.25 2.62 0.82
N ALA A 135 -0.10 2.40 1.45
CA ALA A 135 0.58 3.34 2.34
C ALA A 135 1.70 4.08 1.59
N ILE A 136 1.41 5.29 1.13
CA ILE A 136 2.26 6.02 0.18
C ILE A 136 2.93 7.19 0.88
N GLY A 137 4.23 7.10 1.10
CA GLY A 137 5.03 8.13 1.75
C GLY A 137 5.83 8.97 0.76
N THR A 138 5.68 10.29 0.82
CA THR A 138 6.55 11.23 0.11
C THR A 138 7.71 11.64 1.00
N CYS A 139 8.93 11.25 0.61
CA CYS A 139 10.13 11.53 1.37
C CYS A 139 11.04 12.52 0.64
N GLU A 140 11.23 13.71 1.21
CA GLU A 140 12.10 14.76 0.67
C GLU A 140 13.25 15.03 1.66
N LYS A 141 14.50 14.95 1.19
CA LYS A 141 15.70 15.22 2.02
C LYS A 141 15.69 14.50 3.38
N ASN A 142 15.28 13.23 3.39
CA ASN A 142 15.12 12.36 4.57
C ASN A 142 13.93 12.66 5.49
N LYS A 143 13.05 13.59 5.12
CA LYS A 143 11.82 13.92 5.87
C LYS A 143 10.59 13.34 5.18
N LEU A 144 9.68 12.77 5.95
CA LEU A 144 8.36 12.39 5.48
C LEU A 144 7.49 13.63 5.40
N THR A 145 7.24 14.12 4.20
CA THR A 145 6.46 15.35 4.01
C THR A 145 4.98 15.08 3.75
N SER A 146 4.65 13.83 3.38
CA SER A 146 3.27 13.39 3.25
C SER A 146 3.16 11.88 3.39
N LEU A 147 2.04 11.42 3.96
CA LEU A 147 1.65 10.02 4.01
C LEU A 147 0.19 9.89 3.58
N ILE A 148 -0.08 8.94 2.69
CA ILE A 148 -1.42 8.69 2.17
C ILE A 148 -1.81 7.25 2.43
N PHE A 149 -3.00 7.03 2.97
CA PHE A 149 -3.66 5.73 3.01
C PHE A 149 -4.87 5.72 2.08
N VAL A 150 -4.91 4.75 1.17
CA VAL A 150 -6.08 4.51 0.35
C VAL A 150 -6.30 3.02 0.17
N TYR A 151 -7.55 2.59 0.27
CA TYR A 151 -7.90 1.21 -0.03
C TYR A 151 -7.82 0.93 -1.52
N GLY A 152 -7.25 -0.23 -1.88
CA GLY A 152 -7.08 -0.65 -3.26
C GLY A 152 -8.39 -0.63 -4.03
N GLU A 153 -9.51 -1.05 -3.43
CA GLU A 153 -10.81 -1.12 -4.10
C GLU A 153 -11.38 0.23 -4.54
N ASP A 154 -10.86 1.32 -3.98
CA ASP A 154 -11.24 2.70 -4.30
C ASP A 154 -10.18 3.42 -5.15
N TYR A 155 -9.02 2.78 -5.37
CA TYR A 155 -7.87 3.35 -6.08
C TYR A 155 -7.51 2.61 -7.36
N ALA A 156 -7.74 1.30 -7.41
CA ALA A 156 -7.45 0.42 -8.52
C ALA A 156 -8.71 -0.36 -8.93
N ALA A 157 -8.77 -0.75 -10.19
CA ALA A 157 -9.87 -1.54 -10.71
C ALA A 157 -9.71 -3.03 -10.38
N GLU A 158 -10.72 -3.84 -10.69
CA GLU A 158 -10.65 -5.29 -10.52
C GLU A 158 -9.51 -5.94 -11.31
N ASN A 159 -8.86 -6.95 -10.74
CA ASN A 159 -7.70 -7.66 -11.32
C ASN A 159 -7.92 -8.07 -12.78
N LYS A 160 -9.15 -8.50 -13.14
CA LYS A 160 -9.50 -8.96 -14.49
C LYS A 160 -9.17 -7.91 -15.58
N ILE A 161 -9.26 -6.62 -15.25
CA ILE A 161 -9.00 -5.53 -16.20
C ILE A 161 -7.52 -5.54 -16.60
N TYR A 162 -6.62 -5.67 -15.63
CA TYR A 162 -5.18 -5.71 -15.85
C TYR A 162 -4.73 -7.05 -16.45
N GLU A 163 -5.31 -8.16 -15.98
CA GLU A 163 -5.03 -9.50 -16.49
C GLU A 163 -5.43 -9.65 -17.97
N ASN A 164 -6.54 -9.04 -18.38
CA ASN A 164 -6.93 -9.02 -19.79
C ASN A 164 -5.87 -8.34 -20.69
N VAL A 165 -5.30 -7.23 -20.25
CA VAL A 165 -4.21 -6.56 -20.99
C VAL A 165 -2.97 -7.44 -21.04
N LYS A 166 -2.56 -8.00 -19.89
CA LYS A 166 -1.43 -8.93 -19.78
C LYS A 166 -1.59 -10.12 -20.73
N ASN A 167 -2.76 -10.77 -20.73
CA ASN A 167 -3.03 -11.95 -21.54
C ASN A 167 -3.04 -11.63 -23.04
N LYS A 168 -3.60 -10.49 -23.45
CA LYS A 168 -3.56 -10.05 -24.85
C LYS A 168 -2.14 -9.81 -25.35
N ILE A 169 -1.28 -9.18 -24.52
CA ILE A 169 0.13 -8.97 -24.85
C ILE A 169 0.86 -10.30 -24.97
N LYS A 170 0.66 -11.20 -24.00
CA LYS A 170 1.25 -12.54 -23.98
C LYS A 170 0.88 -13.32 -25.25
N PHE A 171 -0.42 -13.40 -25.57
CA PHE A 171 -0.91 -14.07 -26.78
C PHE A 171 -0.32 -13.46 -28.06
N GLY A 172 -0.23 -12.13 -28.14
CA GLY A 172 0.39 -11.46 -29.27
C GLY A 172 1.85 -11.89 -29.49
N ILE A 173 2.64 -12.00 -28.41
CA ILE A 173 4.04 -12.45 -28.49
C ILE A 173 4.14 -13.92 -28.91
N GLU A 174 3.27 -14.79 -28.38
CA GLU A 174 3.24 -16.22 -28.71
C GLU A 174 2.95 -16.49 -30.19
N THR A 175 2.21 -15.60 -30.86
CA THR A 175 1.90 -15.73 -32.29
C THR A 175 3.03 -15.31 -33.24
N ILE A 176 4.14 -14.77 -32.72
CA ILE A 176 5.28 -14.35 -33.56
C ILE A 176 6.12 -15.58 -33.95
N ASN A 177 6.07 -15.94 -35.23
CA ASN A 177 6.88 -17.03 -35.78
C ASN A 177 8.39 -16.79 -35.55
N GLY A 178 9.10 -17.85 -35.17
CA GLY A 178 10.56 -17.83 -34.98
C GLY A 178 11.04 -17.40 -33.59
N LEU A 179 10.13 -17.12 -32.65
CA LEU A 179 10.48 -16.88 -31.24
C LEU A 179 10.30 -18.15 -30.41
N GLU A 180 11.31 -18.50 -29.63
CA GLU A 180 11.18 -19.56 -28.63
C GLU A 180 10.66 -19.02 -27.29
N PHE A 181 9.36 -18.74 -27.27
CA PHE A 181 8.70 -18.20 -26.10
C PHE A 181 8.51 -19.25 -24.99
N SER A 182 8.61 -18.81 -23.73
CA SER A 182 8.23 -19.59 -22.55
C SER A 182 7.47 -18.72 -21.56
N GLU A 183 6.44 -19.30 -20.97
CA GLU A 183 5.62 -18.60 -19.98
C GLU A 183 6.37 -18.36 -18.66
N THR A 184 5.98 -17.30 -17.96
CA THR A 184 6.40 -17.01 -16.59
C THR A 184 5.21 -16.46 -15.79
N ASN A 185 5.34 -16.30 -14.46
CA ASN A 185 4.30 -15.66 -13.65
C ASN A 185 4.01 -14.21 -14.08
N GLU A 186 4.97 -13.53 -14.71
CA GLU A 186 4.81 -12.21 -15.33
C GLU A 186 4.32 -12.38 -16.78
N ILE A 187 5.01 -11.88 -17.80
CA ILE A 187 4.57 -12.02 -19.20
C ILE A 187 5.21 -13.28 -19.81
N GLY A 188 6.54 -13.38 -19.79
CA GLY A 188 7.25 -14.53 -20.35
C GLY A 188 8.72 -14.25 -20.59
N ARG A 189 9.39 -15.14 -21.31
CA ARG A 189 10.74 -14.92 -21.84
C ARG A 189 10.89 -15.54 -23.21
N VAL A 190 11.78 -14.98 -24.03
CA VAL A 190 12.23 -15.57 -25.28
C VAL A 190 13.59 -16.19 -25.02
N ASN A 191 13.75 -17.48 -25.30
CA ASN A 191 15.01 -18.19 -25.09
C ASN A 191 15.87 -18.18 -26.37
N ARG A 192 17.13 -18.61 -26.24
CA ARG A 192 18.09 -18.82 -27.34
C ARG A 192 18.23 -17.60 -28.26
N VAL A 193 18.32 -16.41 -27.68
CA VAL A 193 18.38 -15.14 -28.42
C VAL A 193 19.73 -14.95 -29.13
N ASP A 194 20.80 -15.52 -28.59
CA ASP A 194 22.14 -15.49 -29.18
C ASP A 194 22.44 -16.77 -29.98
N PRO A 195 23.43 -16.74 -30.90
CA PRO A 195 23.78 -17.90 -31.73
C PRO A 195 24.24 -19.16 -30.96
N LEU A 196 24.73 -19.02 -29.72
CA LEU A 196 25.10 -20.18 -28.88
C LEU A 196 23.89 -20.76 -28.14
N GLY A 197 22.74 -20.07 -28.13
CA GLY A 197 21.51 -20.52 -27.51
C GLY A 197 21.52 -20.50 -25.98
N ILE A 198 22.37 -19.66 -25.35
CA ILE A 198 22.57 -19.63 -23.90
C ILE A 198 21.91 -18.44 -23.20
N THR A 199 21.38 -17.48 -23.96
CA THR A 199 20.71 -16.28 -23.45
C THR A 199 19.20 -16.40 -23.49
N TYR A 200 18.53 -15.63 -22.63
CA TYR A 200 17.10 -15.40 -22.70
C TYR A 200 16.79 -13.91 -22.54
N PHE A 201 15.79 -13.43 -23.25
CA PHE A 201 15.22 -12.09 -23.10
C PHE A 201 13.96 -12.17 -22.25
N ARG A 202 14.03 -11.63 -21.02
CA ARG A 202 12.90 -11.63 -20.09
C ARG A 202 11.93 -10.49 -20.38
N ILE A 203 10.65 -10.80 -20.47
CA ILE A 203 9.57 -9.83 -20.73
C ILE A 203 8.74 -9.69 -19.46
N ARG A 204 8.72 -8.47 -18.90
CA ARG A 204 8.02 -8.14 -17.65
C ARG A 204 7.17 -6.90 -17.89
N GLY A 205 5.98 -6.86 -17.30
CA GLY A 205 5.18 -5.64 -17.26
C GLY A 205 5.71 -4.69 -16.19
N MET A 206 5.88 -3.42 -16.53
CA MET A 206 6.05 -2.35 -15.56
C MET A 206 4.75 -1.55 -15.53
N TRP A 207 4.02 -1.63 -14.43
CA TRP A 207 2.76 -0.91 -14.28
C TRP A 207 3.02 0.44 -13.62
N GLY A 208 2.31 1.46 -14.09
CA GLY A 208 2.24 2.76 -13.45
C GLY A 208 0.82 3.02 -12.98
N ILE A 209 0.66 3.62 -11.81
CA ILE A 209 -0.61 4.19 -11.36
C ILE A 209 -0.39 5.62 -10.92
N GLU A 210 -1.32 6.50 -11.28
CA GLU A 210 -1.24 7.91 -10.92
C GLU A 210 -1.31 8.09 -9.40
N ASN A 211 -0.56 9.05 -8.87
CA ASN A 211 -0.54 9.34 -7.44
C ASN A 211 -1.96 9.62 -6.89
N PRO A 212 -2.34 9.14 -5.69
CA PRO A 212 -3.65 9.44 -5.11
C PRO A 212 -3.97 10.93 -5.04
N ILE A 213 -2.99 11.81 -4.83
CA ILE A 213 -3.19 13.27 -4.86
C ILE A 213 -3.78 13.71 -6.20
N LYS A 214 -3.30 13.13 -7.30
CA LYS A 214 -3.80 13.45 -8.65
C LYS A 214 -5.12 12.72 -8.93
N VAL A 215 -5.26 11.48 -8.48
CA VAL A 215 -6.49 10.70 -8.67
C VAL A 215 -7.68 11.32 -7.94
N PHE A 216 -7.45 11.93 -6.77
CA PHE A 216 -8.46 12.54 -5.91
C PHE A 216 -8.35 14.06 -5.81
N ASP A 217 -7.78 14.72 -6.82
CA ASP A 217 -7.58 16.18 -6.88
C ASP A 217 -8.88 17.00 -6.74
N TYR A 218 -10.01 16.39 -7.12
CA TYR A 218 -11.34 16.96 -7.02
C TYR A 218 -11.93 16.97 -5.59
N ILE A 219 -11.29 16.31 -4.62
CA ILE A 219 -11.71 16.30 -3.20
C ILE A 219 -10.58 16.64 -2.21
N TYR A 220 -9.33 16.53 -2.64
CA TYR A 220 -8.18 16.73 -1.77
C TYR A 220 -7.09 17.56 -2.46
N GLU A 221 -6.62 18.57 -1.74
CA GLU A 221 -5.45 19.36 -2.11
C GLU A 221 -4.48 19.38 -0.93
N ARG A 222 -3.19 19.22 -1.23
CA ARG A 222 -2.13 19.24 -0.24
C ARG A 222 -1.83 20.68 0.20
N ASP A 223 -1.69 20.89 1.50
CA ASP A 223 -1.27 22.18 2.06
C ASP A 223 0.26 22.28 2.02
N ASN A 224 0.77 22.99 1.01
CA ASN A 224 2.22 23.18 0.82
C ASN A 224 2.87 24.07 1.89
N THR A 225 2.10 24.75 2.74
CA THR A 225 2.65 25.53 3.87
C THR A 225 2.99 24.66 5.08
N LYS A 226 2.55 23.39 5.07
CA LYS A 226 2.70 22.44 6.17
C LYS A 226 3.90 21.53 5.94
N GLN A 227 4.63 21.23 7.01
CA GLN A 227 5.77 20.32 6.97
C GLN A 227 5.32 18.89 6.71
N PHE A 228 4.12 18.52 7.19
CA PHE A 228 3.56 17.19 7.02
C PHE A 228 2.07 17.25 6.63
N ASN A 229 1.70 16.42 5.65
CA ASN A 229 0.33 16.27 5.18
C ASN A 229 -0.06 14.79 5.16
N PHE A 230 -1.08 14.44 5.94
CA PHE A 230 -1.68 13.13 5.95
C PHE A 230 -3.05 13.15 5.27
N MET A 231 -3.33 12.09 4.52
CA MET A 231 -4.63 11.82 3.90
C MET A 231 -4.96 10.33 4.08
N ALA A 232 -6.14 10.01 4.56
CA ALA A 232 -6.73 8.68 4.43
C ALA A 232 -8.07 8.76 3.72
N LEU A 233 -8.33 7.83 2.82
CA LEU A 233 -9.60 7.69 2.11
C LEU A 233 -10.18 6.30 2.35
N ILE A 234 -11.35 6.25 2.97
CA ILE A 234 -12.02 5.02 3.38
C ILE A 234 -13.48 5.11 2.93
N ASN A 235 -13.95 4.19 2.08
CA ASN A 235 -15.38 4.17 1.72
C ASN A 235 -16.28 3.93 2.94
N ASP A 236 -17.54 4.38 2.85
CA ASP A 236 -18.46 4.33 3.98
C ASP A 236 -18.71 2.88 4.47
N ASP A 237 -18.77 1.90 3.57
CA ASP A 237 -18.99 0.49 3.94
C ASP A 237 -17.85 -0.02 4.83
N LYS A 238 -16.60 0.22 4.43
CA LYS A 238 -15.41 -0.14 5.20
C LYS A 238 -15.31 0.68 6.49
N TYR A 239 -15.53 1.99 6.43
CA TYR A 239 -15.46 2.86 7.61
C TYR A 239 -16.47 2.44 8.70
N ASN A 240 -17.70 2.13 8.30
CA ASN A 240 -18.75 1.69 9.21
C ASN A 240 -18.51 0.29 9.78
N SER A 241 -17.64 -0.51 9.15
CA SER A 241 -17.25 -1.83 9.69
C SER A 241 -16.29 -1.73 10.89
N PHE A 242 -15.62 -0.60 11.10
CA PHE A 242 -14.68 -0.43 12.21
C PHE A 242 -15.37 -0.11 13.53
N PHE A 243 -15.04 -0.88 14.57
CA PHE A 243 -15.57 -0.70 15.92
C PHE A 243 -14.98 0.53 16.64
N ASN A 244 -13.76 0.93 16.28
CA ASN A 244 -13.01 2.04 16.91
C ASN A 244 -13.19 3.38 16.19
N ARG A 245 -14.13 3.51 15.25
CA ARG A 245 -14.37 4.76 14.53
C ARG A 245 -14.71 5.93 15.48
N GLU A 246 -15.44 5.66 16.56
CA GLU A 246 -15.83 6.69 17.54
C GLU A 246 -14.61 7.29 18.26
N GLU A 247 -13.52 6.51 18.46
CA GLU A 247 -12.28 7.05 19.03
C GLU A 247 -11.66 8.11 18.12
N LEU A 248 -11.66 7.85 16.80
CA LEU A 248 -11.16 8.81 15.81
C LEU A 248 -12.06 10.04 15.69
N GLU A 249 -13.38 9.86 15.69
CA GLU A 249 -14.35 10.96 15.65
C GLU A 249 -14.26 11.85 16.90
N ASN A 250 -13.96 11.28 18.07
CA ASN A 250 -13.71 12.06 19.28
C ASN A 250 -12.37 12.80 19.21
N LEU A 251 -11.33 12.16 18.68
CA LEU A 251 -10.02 12.80 18.48
C LEU A 251 -10.10 14.00 17.52
N GLU A 252 -10.93 13.95 16.48
CA GLU A 252 -11.19 15.07 15.58
C GLU A 252 -11.73 16.30 16.33
N LYS A 253 -12.69 16.10 17.25
CA LYS A 253 -13.28 17.19 18.05
C LYS A 253 -12.25 17.88 18.95
N GLU A 254 -11.24 17.14 19.38
CA GLU A 254 -10.18 17.62 20.28
C GLU A 254 -8.99 18.24 19.52
N ASN A 255 -8.76 17.83 18.27
CA ASN A 255 -7.59 18.20 17.49
C ASN A 255 -7.96 19.00 16.24
N LYS A 256 -7.80 20.33 16.31
CA LYS A 256 -8.06 21.26 15.20
C LYS A 256 -7.26 21.02 13.91
N TYR A 257 -6.24 20.17 13.95
CA TYR A 257 -5.42 19.82 12.78
C TYR A 257 -5.89 18.53 12.10
N LEU A 258 -6.79 17.78 12.72
CA LEU A 258 -7.45 16.59 12.18
C LEU A 258 -8.85 16.99 11.68
N GLU A 259 -9.22 16.52 10.50
CA GLU A 259 -10.53 16.78 9.89
C GLU A 259 -11.03 15.51 9.20
N ILE A 260 -12.31 15.19 9.38
CA ILE A 260 -13.02 14.06 8.77
C ILE A 260 -14.20 14.59 7.96
N ARG A 261 -14.11 14.48 6.63
CA ARG A 261 -15.14 14.96 5.70
C ARG A 261 -15.84 13.81 5.00
N ASN A 262 -17.16 13.96 4.82
CA ASN A 262 -17.92 13.12 3.90
C ASN A 262 -17.63 13.58 2.46
N VAL A 263 -17.21 12.67 1.60
CA VAL A 263 -16.91 12.95 0.19
C VAL A 263 -17.57 11.92 -0.73
N LYS A 264 -17.58 12.22 -2.03
CA LYS A 264 -17.97 11.29 -3.07
C LYS A 264 -16.76 11.01 -3.96
N ILE A 265 -16.46 9.73 -4.21
CA ILE A 265 -15.33 9.31 -5.01
C ILE A 265 -15.77 8.49 -6.22
N LYS A 266 -15.02 8.59 -7.31
CA LYS A 266 -15.27 7.80 -8.54
C LYS A 266 -14.96 6.33 -8.28
N ASN A 267 -15.84 5.43 -8.73
CA ASN A 267 -15.58 3.99 -8.72
C ASN A 267 -14.54 3.63 -9.80
N PRO A 268 -13.39 3.01 -9.46
CA PRO A 268 -12.36 2.63 -10.44
C PRO A 268 -12.85 1.69 -11.55
N ASN A 269 -13.90 0.91 -11.30
CA ASN A 269 -14.49 0.00 -12.28
C ASN A 269 -15.54 0.67 -13.17
N ASN A 270 -16.16 1.75 -12.70
CA ASN A 270 -17.16 2.51 -13.46
C ASN A 270 -17.21 3.97 -12.97
N PRO A 271 -16.45 4.89 -13.61
CA PRO A 271 -16.36 6.28 -13.16
C PRO A 271 -17.68 7.07 -13.19
N ALA A 272 -18.73 6.56 -13.86
CA ALA A 272 -20.06 7.16 -13.82
C ALA A 272 -20.78 6.94 -12.48
N GLN A 273 -20.29 6.00 -11.66
CA GLN A 273 -20.80 5.71 -10.33
C GLN A 273 -19.91 6.35 -9.28
N LEU A 274 -20.54 7.06 -8.34
CA LEU A 274 -19.89 7.63 -7.18
C LEU A 274 -20.13 6.76 -5.95
N ARG A 275 -19.10 6.61 -5.11
CA ARG A 275 -19.17 5.98 -3.79
C ARG A 275 -19.07 7.04 -2.70
N SER A 276 -19.78 6.85 -1.60
CA SER A 276 -19.56 7.66 -0.40
C SER A 276 -18.29 7.20 0.31
N ALA A 277 -17.53 8.15 0.83
CA ALA A 277 -16.33 7.87 1.61
C ALA A 277 -16.08 8.94 2.67
N LYS A 278 -15.24 8.58 3.64
CA LYS A 278 -14.61 9.47 4.59
C LYS A 278 -13.23 9.87 4.07
N LEU A 279 -13.02 11.17 3.91
CA LEU A 279 -11.73 11.79 3.70
C LEU A 279 -11.22 12.30 5.04
N ILE A 280 -10.19 11.64 5.57
CA ILE A 280 -9.56 11.98 6.85
C ILE A 280 -8.24 12.68 6.54
N THR A 281 -8.05 13.88 7.06
CA THR A 281 -6.82 14.65 6.80
C THR A 281 -6.21 15.15 8.09
N PHE A 282 -4.88 15.16 8.16
CA PHE A 282 -4.14 15.74 9.27
C PHE A 282 -2.94 16.53 8.75
N LYS A 283 -2.69 17.72 9.29
CA LYS A 283 -1.62 18.59 8.78
C LYS A 283 -0.94 19.43 9.87
N ILE A 284 0.39 19.44 9.86
CA ILE A 284 1.24 20.17 10.84
C ILE A 284 2.45 20.82 10.17
#